data_AF-A0A355XQR8-F1
#
_entry.id   AF-A0A355XQR8-F1
#
_cell.length_a   1.000
_cell.length_b   1.000
_cell.length_c   1.000
_cell.angle_alpha   90.00
_cell.angle_beta   90.00
_cell.angle_gamma   90.00
#
_symmetry.space_group_name_H-M   'P 1'
#
loop_
_entity.id
_entity.type
_entity.pdbx_description
1 polymer ?
#
loop_
_entity_poly.entity_id
_entity_poly.type
_entity_poly.pdbx_seq_one_letter_code
_entity_poly.pdbx_strand_id
1 'polypeptide(L)' 'MSYNYKNLFISKLSIIGAGPIGPDICLHFSKVFSKYNVELVLVDIAEEALTSAKARIEKKIQKGVATGAFKPAMAETMT' A
#
# COMPACT_ATOMS: atom_id res chain seq x y z
N MET A 1 -3.45 12.89 -9.24
CA MET A 1 -4.09 13.94 -8.41
C MET A 1 -4.35 13.37 -7.02
N SER A 2 -4.29 14.17 -5.96
CA SER A 2 -4.68 13.76 -4.60
C SER A 2 -6.13 13.24 -4.58
N TYR A 3 -6.46 12.40 -3.61
CA TYR A 3 -7.84 11.93 -3.45
C TYR A 3 -8.66 13.00 -2.73
N ASN A 4 -9.79 13.39 -3.33
CA ASN A 4 -10.67 14.42 -2.78
C ASN A 4 -11.99 13.78 -2.36
N TYR A 5 -12.37 13.98 -1.10
CA TYR A 5 -13.66 13.54 -0.57
C TYR A 5 -14.31 14.69 0.20
N LYS A 6 -15.39 15.26 -0.35
CA LYS A 6 -16.03 16.47 0.18
C LYS A 6 -15.00 17.60 0.36
N ASN A 7 -14.73 17.99 1.60
CA ASN A 7 -13.76 19.01 2.00
C ASN A 7 -12.42 18.41 2.47
N LEU A 8 -12.21 17.10 2.32
CA LEU A 8 -10.97 16.41 2.69
C LEU A 8 -10.12 16.17 1.45
N PHE A 9 -8.84 16.52 1.56
CA PHE A 9 -7.83 16.32 0.54
C PHE A 9 -6.77 15.37 1.10
N ILE A 10 -6.69 14.17 0.55
CA ILE A 10 -5.73 13.14 0.97
C ILE A 10 -4.62 13.09 -0.06
N SER A 11 -3.43 13.55 0.33
CA SER A 11 -2.19 13.45 -0.45
C SER A 11 -1.18 12.49 0.16
N LYS A 12 -1.34 12.14 1.44
CA LYS A 12 -0.47 11.23 2.19
C LYS A 12 -1.28 10.46 3.22
N LEU A 13 -0.96 9.18 3.40
CA LEU A 13 -1.53 8.32 4.43
C LEU A 13 -0.43 7.48 5.08
N SER A 14 -0.36 7.51 6.41
CA SER A 14 0.59 6.72 7.18
C SER A 14 -0.12 5.58 7.91
N ILE A 15 0.48 4.40 7.88
CA ILE A 15 0.08 3.23 8.65
C ILE A 15 1.13 3.04 9.74
N ILE A 16 0.71 3.04 10.99
CA ILE A 16 1.59 2.84 12.15
C ILE A 16 1.45 1.39 12.62
N GLY A 17 2.56 0.66 12.62
CA GLY A 17 2.66 -0.76 12.94
C GLY A 17 2.72 -1.63 11.69
N ALA A 18 3.82 -2.36 11.53
CA ALA A 18 4.14 -3.31 10.47
C ALA A 18 3.98 -4.78 10.93
N GLY A 19 3.20 -5.01 11.99
CA GLY A 19 2.82 -6.34 12.48
C GLY A 19 1.94 -7.13 11.50
N PRO A 20 1.19 -8.16 11.94
CA PRO A 20 0.46 -9.05 11.04
C PRO A 20 -0.60 -8.38 10.14
N ILE A 21 -1.16 -7.25 10.58
CA ILE A 21 -2.27 -6.53 9.95
C ILE A 21 -1.79 -5.33 9.13
N GLY A 22 -0.78 -4.60 9.59
CA GLY A 22 -0.27 -3.38 8.95
C GLY A 22 0.04 -3.49 7.45
N PRO A 23 0.76 -4.53 7.01
CA PRO A 23 1.05 -4.77 5.59
C PRO A 23 -0.22 -4.97 4.75
N ASP A 24 -1.25 -5.57 5.34
CA ASP A 24 -2.51 -5.85 4.65
C ASP A 24 -3.38 -4.59 4.55
N ILE A 25 -3.35 -3.72 5.56
CA ILE A 25 -3.94 -2.38 5.50
C ILE A 25 -3.22 -1.54 4.45
N CYS A 26 -1.88 -1.53 4.46
CA CYS A 26 -1.07 -0.80 3.49
C CYS A 26 -1.40 -1.24 2.05
N LEU A 27 -1.46 -2.55 1.81
CA LEU A 27 -1.84 -3.11 0.52
C LEU A 27 -3.27 -2.76 0.09
N HIS A 28 -4.21 -2.75 1.05
CA HIS A 28 -5.58 -2.34 0.75
C HIS A 28 -5.64 -0.88 0.27
N PHE A 29 -4.96 0.03 0.97
CA PHE A 29 -4.96 1.43 0.59
C PHE A 29 -4.12 1.71 -0.65
N SER A 30 -3.04 0.98 -0.90
CA SER A 30 -2.29 1.09 -2.16
C SER A 30 -3.16 0.71 -3.35
N LYS A 31 -4.01 -0.31 -3.20
CA LYS A 31 -5.03 -0.66 -4.20
C LYS A 31 -6.07 0.45 -4.39
N VAL A 32 -6.64 0.97 -3.30
CA VAL A 32 -7.69 2.01 -3.35
C VAL A 32 -7.16 3.29 -3.99
N PHE A 33 -5.93 3.67 -3.64
CA PHE A 33 -5.32 4.91 -4.09
C PHE A 33 -4.44 4.77 -5.34
N SER A 34 -4.37 3.60 -5.97
CA SER A 34 -3.47 3.34 -7.12
C SER A 34 -3.67 4.27 -8.32
N LYS A 35 -4.85 4.90 -8.44
CA LYS A 35 -5.21 5.87 -9.49
C LYS A 35 -5.00 7.33 -9.07
N TYR A 36 -4.63 7.55 -7.82
CA TYR A 36 -4.43 8.84 -7.19
C TYR A 36 -2.96 8.98 -6.81
N ASN A 37 -2.51 10.22 -6.63
CA ASN A 37 -1.15 10.51 -6.20
C ASN A 37 -1.13 10.66 -4.68
N VAL A 38 -1.46 9.57 -3.97
CA VAL A 38 -1.45 9.52 -2.50
C VAL A 38 -0.20 8.76 -2.06
N GLU A 39 0.67 9.43 -1.32
CA GLU A 39 1.86 8.82 -0.75
C GLU A 39 1.46 7.91 0.42
N LEU A 40 1.90 6.65 0.40
CA LEU A 40 1.67 5.70 1.48
C LEU A 40 2.97 5.47 2.25
N VAL A 41 2.89 5.56 3.58
CA VAL A 41 4.05 5.38 4.46
C VAL A 41 3.73 4.35 5.53
N LEU A 42 4.48 3.25 5.58
CA LEU A 42 4.42 2.29 6.68
C LEU A 42 5.52 2.61 7.69
N VAL A 43 5.13 2.79 8.96
CA VAL A 43 6.02 3.18 10.05
C VAL A 43 5.99 2.08 11.12
N ASP A 44 7.16 1.65 11.57
CA ASP A 44 7.33 0.75 12.71
C ASP A 44 8.62 1.12 13.46
N ILE A 45 8.72 0.68 14.71
CA ILE A 45 9.92 0.84 15.54
C ILE A 45 11.00 -0.21 15.22
N ALA A 46 10.59 -1.38 14.71
CA ALA A 46 11.48 -2.50 14.42
C ALA A 46 11.74 -2.59 12.91
N GLU A 47 13.01 -2.53 12.52
CA GLU A 47 13.44 -2.61 11.13
C GLU A 47 13.13 -3.99 10.52
N GLU A 48 13.20 -5.05 11.33
CA GLU A 48 12.85 -6.40 10.91
C GLU A 48 11.35 -6.50 10.55
N ALA A 49 10.49 -5.79 11.29
CA ALA A 49 9.06 -5.73 11.00
C ALA A 49 8.79 -5.04 9.67
N LEU A 50 9.48 -3.92 9.38
CA LEU A 50 9.39 -3.23 8.09
C LEU A 50 9.87 -4.09 6.92
N THR A 51 10.98 -4.81 7.10
CA THR A 51 11.54 -5.70 6.08
C THR A 51 10.58 -6.86 5.77
N SER A 52 10.06 -7.50 6.82
CA SER A 52 9.06 -8.59 6.69
C SER A 52 7.77 -8.11 6.04
N ALA A 53 7.29 -6.92 6.44
CA ALA A 53 6.11 -6.28 5.85
C ALA A 53 6.28 -6.03 4.36
N LYS A 54 7.41 -5.44 3.94
CA LYS A 54 7.73 -5.17 2.54
C LYS A 54 7.70 -6.45 1.71
N ALA A 55 8.39 -7.49 2.15
CA ALA A 55 8.41 -8.78 1.45
C ALA A 55 6.99 -9.39 1.33
N ARG A 56 6.15 -9.24 2.35
CA ARG A 56 4.76 -9.73 2.33
C ARG A 56 3.89 -8.94 1.35
N ILE A 57 4.04 -7.63 1.30
CA ILE A 57 3.34 -6.76 0.35
C ILE A 57 3.72 -7.12 -1.09
N GLU A 58 5.02 -7.16 -1.39
CA GLU A 58 5.54 -7.49 -2.73
C GLU A 58 5.05 -8.86 -3.20
N LYS A 59 5.13 -9.89 -2.33
CA LYS A 59 4.63 -11.23 -2.64
C LYS A 59 3.13 -11.23 -2.97
N LYS A 60 2.33 -10.43 -2.25
CA LYS A 60 0.88 -10.31 -2.51
C LYS A 60 0.59 -9.54 -3.79
N ILE A 61 1.37 -8.50 -4.10
CA ILE A 61 1.25 -7.75 -5.37
C ILE A 61 1.57 -8.69 -6.54
N GLN A 62 2.70 -9.40 -6.50
CA GLN A 62 3.08 -10.37 -7.53
C GLN A 62 2.02 -11.44 -7.73
N LYS A 63 1.50 -12.02 -6.63
CA LYS A 63 0.41 -13.00 -6.70
C LYS A 63 -0.87 -12.38 -7.28
N GLY A 64 -1.18 -11.14 -6.96
CA GLY A 64 -2.33 -10.41 -7.50
C GLY A 64 -2.20 -10.15 -9.00
N VAL A 65 -0.99 -9.87 -9.51
CA VAL A 65 -0.74 -9.78 -10.96
C VAL A 65 -0.89 -11.14 -11.61
N ALA A 66 -0.28 -12.19 -11.05
CA ALA A 66 -0.33 -13.54 -11.60
C ALA A 66 -1.76 -14.11 -11.67
N THR A 67 -2.62 -13.75 -10.71
CA THR A 67 -4.03 -14.17 -10.67
C THR A 67 -4.96 -13.25 -11.46
N GLY A 68 -4.44 -12.19 -12.09
CA GLY A 68 -5.23 -11.19 -12.82
C GLY A 68 -6.04 -10.24 -11.94
N ALA A 69 -5.89 -10.32 -10.61
CA ALA A 69 -6.54 -9.42 -9.67
C ALA A 69 -6.01 -7.96 -9.76
N PHE A 70 -4.76 -7.78 -10.18
CA PHE A 70 -4.13 -6.48 -10.43
C PHE A 70 -3.64 -6.37 -11.87
N LYS A 71 -3.90 -5.22 -12.49
CA LYS A 71 -3.27 -4.87 -13.78
C LYS A 71 -1.77 -4.55 -13.53
N PRO A 72 -0.85 -4.86 -14.45
CA PRO A 72 0.58 -4.57 -14.28
C PRO A 72 0.86 -3.10 -13.92
N ALA A 73 0.26 -2.16 -14.66
CA ALA A 73 0.39 -0.73 -14.40
C ALA A 73 -0.16 -0.27 -13.04
N MET A 74 -1.07 -1.04 -12.44
CA MET A 74 -1.58 -0.78 -11.08
C MET A 74 -0.63 -1.34 -10.02
N ALA A 75 -0.01 -2.49 -10.28
CA ALA A 75 0.96 -3.08 -9.37
C ALA A 75 2.21 -2.21 -9.21
N GLU A 76 2.67 -1.56 -10.29
CA GLU A 76 3.80 -0.63 -10.28
C GLU A 76 3.59 0.60 -9.39
N THR A 77 2.35 1.05 -9.20
CA THR A 77 2.03 2.19 -8.33
C THR A 77 1.78 1.80 -6.87
N MET A 78 1.81 0.49 -6.56
CA MET A 78 1.49 -0.06 -5.24
C MET A 78 2.74 -0.49 -4.44
N THR A 79 3.92 -0.46 -5.06
CA THR A 79 5.24 -0.79 -4.48
C THR A 79 6.01 0.47 -4.12
#